data_AF-A0AAV2PJC7-F1
#
_entry.id   AF-A0AAV2PJC7-F1
#
_cell.length_a   1.000
_cell.length_b   1.000
_cell.length_c   1.000
_cell.angle_alpha   90.00
_cell.angle_beta   90.00
_cell.angle_gamma   90.00
#
_symmetry.space_group_name_H-M   'P 1'
#
loop_
_entity.id
_entity.type
_entity.pdbx_description
1 polymer ?
#
loop_
_entity_poly.entity_id
_entity_poly.type
_entity_poly.pdbx_seq_one_letter_code
_entity_poly.pdbx_strand_id
1 'polypeptide(L)'
;MGVNLGKGGGSVGGSGHGCGGGSSSSSSGSGGSSILDALHLTQGTLHIVMLGLDSAGKSTALYRLKFDQYLNTVPTIGFNCEKVKGSLGRAKGTSFLIWDVGGQEKIRPLWRSYTRCTDGIVFVVDSVDMERLEEAKCELHKTARLPENQQVPILVLANKQDLPGARDPQEIETVLGIAELGTTHLWYIQPACAITGEGLDEALENLYELIHKQRRLSKTNKKRTR
;
A
#
# COMPACT_ATOMS: atom_id res chain seq x y z
N MET A 1 -28.90 1.77 -2.06
CA MET A 1 -29.53 2.92 -2.73
C MET A 1 -28.84 3.10 -4.07
N GLY A 2 -29.47 2.67 -5.16
CA GLY A 2 -28.92 2.73 -6.52
C GLY A 2 -29.32 4.01 -7.22
N VAL A 3 -28.41 4.59 -8.01
CA VAL A 3 -28.68 5.72 -8.90
C VAL A 3 -28.59 5.26 -10.36
N ASN A 4 -29.64 5.60 -11.09
CA ASN A 4 -29.95 5.24 -12.47
C ASN A 4 -29.36 6.30 -13.42
N LEU A 5 -28.66 5.89 -14.48
CA LEU A 5 -28.14 6.79 -15.52
C LEU A 5 -28.98 6.65 -16.80
N GLY A 6 -29.78 7.68 -17.07
CA GLY A 6 -30.62 7.79 -18.27
C GLY A 6 -29.81 8.13 -19.52
N LYS A 7 -30.13 7.42 -20.61
CA LYS A 7 -29.75 7.76 -21.99
C LYS A 7 -30.65 8.87 -22.53
N GLY A 8 -30.08 9.81 -23.28
CA GLY A 8 -30.80 10.76 -24.12
C GLY A 8 -29.94 11.15 -25.31
N GLY A 9 -30.35 10.73 -26.50
CA GLY A 9 -29.68 11.05 -27.77
C GLY A 9 -30.13 12.38 -28.37
N GLY A 10 -29.33 12.89 -29.30
CA GLY A 10 -29.66 14.03 -30.16
C GLY A 10 -28.72 14.04 -31.36
N SER A 11 -29.30 13.94 -32.56
CA SER A 11 -28.63 13.92 -33.87
C SER A 11 -29.15 15.08 -34.70
N VAL A 12 -28.25 15.90 -35.26
CA VAL A 12 -28.39 16.77 -36.46
C VAL A 12 -26.92 17.13 -36.82
N GLY A 13 -26.35 17.02 -38.03
CA GLY A 13 -26.82 17.19 -39.40
C GLY A 13 -26.18 18.47 -39.97
N GLY A 14 -25.23 18.37 -40.92
CA GLY A 14 -24.65 19.56 -41.58
C GLY A 14 -23.43 19.28 -42.45
N SER A 15 -23.63 19.33 -43.77
CA SER A 15 -22.68 19.10 -44.87
C SER A 15 -21.75 20.28 -45.16
N GLY A 16 -20.55 20.02 -45.69
CA GLY A 16 -19.67 21.04 -46.28
C GLY A 16 -18.45 20.44 -46.98
N HIS A 17 -18.32 20.67 -48.29
CA HIS A 17 -17.23 20.23 -49.18
C HIS A 17 -15.96 21.10 -49.05
N GLY A 18 -14.78 20.54 -49.36
CA GLY A 18 -13.57 21.33 -49.65
C GLY A 18 -12.28 20.49 -49.69
N CYS A 19 -11.70 20.30 -50.89
CA CYS A 19 -10.46 19.59 -51.18
C CYS A 19 -9.19 20.34 -50.73
N GLY A 20 -8.09 19.61 -50.51
CA GLY A 20 -6.72 20.17 -50.54
C GLY A 20 -5.70 19.36 -49.73
N GLY A 21 -4.80 18.65 -50.42
CA GLY A 21 -3.73 17.86 -49.81
C GLY A 21 -2.60 18.70 -49.22
N GLY A 22 -1.88 18.10 -48.26
CA GLY A 22 -0.67 18.64 -47.65
C GLY A 22 -0.15 17.71 -46.56
N SER A 23 0.90 16.97 -46.87
CA SER A 23 1.65 16.10 -45.97
C SER A 23 2.47 16.90 -44.94
N SER A 24 2.40 16.55 -43.66
CA SER A 24 3.55 16.59 -42.72
C SER A 24 3.21 16.09 -41.31
N SER A 25 4.04 15.15 -40.86
CA SER A 25 4.49 14.86 -39.48
C SER A 25 3.50 14.90 -38.31
N SER A 26 3.31 13.70 -37.76
CA SER A 26 2.81 13.34 -36.44
C SER A 26 3.33 14.20 -35.29
N SER A 27 2.40 14.79 -34.52
CA SER A 27 2.60 15.17 -33.12
C SER A 27 1.43 14.64 -32.28
N SER A 28 1.50 13.38 -31.88
CA SER A 28 0.58 12.79 -30.90
C SER A 28 1.05 13.19 -29.50
N GLY A 29 0.68 14.39 -29.07
CA GLY A 29 0.73 14.82 -27.67
C GLY A 29 -0.39 14.17 -26.88
N SER A 30 -0.20 12.92 -26.46
CA SER A 30 -1.04 12.24 -25.46
C SER A 30 -0.65 12.75 -24.06
N GLY A 31 -1.13 13.95 -23.72
CA GLY A 31 -1.00 14.54 -22.39
C GLY A 31 -2.08 14.00 -21.45
N GLY A 32 -2.08 12.70 -21.19
CA GLY A 32 -2.83 12.13 -20.08
C GLY A 32 -1.99 12.23 -18.80
N SER A 33 -1.88 13.41 -18.20
CA SER A 33 -1.33 13.51 -16.85
C SER A 33 -2.27 12.77 -15.91
N SER A 34 -1.89 11.57 -15.52
CA SER A 34 -2.73 10.72 -14.70
C SER A 34 -2.91 11.38 -13.33
N ILE A 35 -4.07 11.21 -12.72
CA ILE A 35 -4.30 11.64 -11.33
C ILE A 35 -3.22 11.06 -10.38
N LEU A 36 -2.59 9.95 -10.78
CA LEU A 36 -1.49 9.28 -10.10
C LEU A 36 -0.18 10.09 -10.13
N ASP A 37 0.10 10.79 -11.23
CA ASP A 37 1.23 11.73 -11.32
C ASP A 37 0.99 12.96 -10.42
N ALA A 38 -0.26 13.41 -10.32
CA ALA A 38 -0.66 14.50 -9.43
C ALA A 38 -0.53 14.11 -7.94
N LEU A 39 -0.75 12.83 -7.58
CA LEU A 39 -0.52 12.33 -6.21
C LEU A 39 0.97 12.34 -5.82
N HIS A 40 1.87 12.18 -6.80
CA HIS A 40 3.33 12.28 -6.62
C HIS A 40 3.83 13.72 -6.41
N LEU A 41 3.01 14.73 -6.72
CA LEU A 41 3.37 16.15 -6.60
C LEU A 41 3.09 16.77 -5.22
N THR A 42 2.49 16.02 -4.29
CA THR A 42 2.44 16.46 -2.88
C THR A 42 3.78 16.16 -2.21
N GLN A 43 4.73 17.09 -2.31
CA GLN A 43 5.95 17.07 -1.51
C GLN A 43 5.56 17.01 -0.01
N GLY A 44 5.52 15.81 0.58
CA GLY A 44 5.28 15.60 2.01
C GLY A 44 4.30 14.48 2.41
N THR A 45 3.58 13.85 1.48
CA THR A 45 2.72 12.69 1.82
C THR A 45 3.33 11.39 1.29
N LEU A 46 3.45 10.37 2.15
CA LEU A 46 3.89 9.03 1.79
C LEU A 46 2.68 8.15 1.50
N HIS A 47 2.69 7.43 0.39
CA HIS A 47 1.61 6.54 -0.05
C HIS A 47 1.88 5.12 0.43
N ILE A 48 1.05 4.62 1.33
CA ILE A 48 1.24 3.30 1.96
C ILE A 48 0.06 2.41 1.59
N VAL A 49 0.33 1.14 1.35
CA VAL A 49 -0.72 0.11 1.29
C VAL A 49 -0.56 -0.85 2.46
N MET A 50 -1.67 -1.16 3.12
CA MET A 50 -1.77 -2.13 4.20
C MET A 50 -2.45 -3.39 3.68
N LEU A 51 -1.70 -4.49 3.66
CA LEU A 51 -2.07 -5.80 3.14
C LEU A 51 -1.92 -6.87 4.23
N GLY A 52 -2.35 -8.10 3.95
CA GLY A 52 -2.38 -9.21 4.91
C GLY A 52 -3.70 -9.96 4.86
N LEU A 53 -3.73 -11.16 5.42
CA LEU A 53 -4.93 -12.02 5.39
C LEU A 53 -6.12 -11.34 6.08
N ASP A 54 -7.33 -11.83 5.78
CA ASP A 54 -8.53 -11.44 6.54
C ASP A 54 -8.34 -11.70 8.04
N SER A 55 -8.99 -10.88 8.85
CA SER A 55 -8.94 -10.94 10.32
C SER A 55 -7.56 -10.66 10.96
N ALA A 56 -6.51 -10.35 10.18
CA ALA A 56 -5.20 -9.96 10.70
C ALA A 56 -5.18 -8.64 11.50
N GLY A 57 -6.21 -7.79 11.35
CA GLY A 57 -6.35 -6.53 12.09
C GLY A 57 -5.96 -5.25 11.34
N LYS A 58 -5.92 -5.28 10.00
CA LYS A 58 -5.58 -4.13 9.15
C LYS A 58 -6.45 -2.90 9.39
N SER A 59 -7.77 -3.04 9.25
CA SER A 59 -8.71 -1.94 9.47
C SER A 59 -8.67 -1.43 10.91
N THR A 60 -8.50 -2.33 11.89
CA THR A 60 -8.33 -1.97 13.30
C THR A 60 -7.08 -1.12 13.50
N ALA A 61 -5.94 -1.50 12.93
CA ALA A 61 -4.70 -0.73 13.01
C ALA A 61 -4.82 0.63 12.33
N LEU A 62 -5.44 0.70 11.15
CA LEU A 62 -5.67 1.95 10.43
C LEU A 62 -6.54 2.91 11.26
N TYR A 63 -7.64 2.43 11.81
CA TYR A 63 -8.55 3.27 12.59
C TYR A 63 -7.97 3.64 13.95
N ARG A 64 -7.19 2.76 14.58
CA ARG A 64 -6.44 3.09 15.79
C ARG A 64 -5.46 4.23 15.52
N LEU A 65 -4.66 4.15 14.45
CA LEU A 65 -3.75 5.23 14.04
C LEU A 65 -4.49 6.54 13.71
N LYS A 66 -5.69 6.46 13.14
CA LYS A 66 -6.43 7.62 12.66
C LYS A 66 -7.22 8.34 13.75
N PHE A 67 -7.87 7.59 14.63
CA PHE A 67 -8.86 8.11 15.58
C PHE A 67 -8.45 7.92 17.05
N ASP A 68 -7.33 7.24 17.30
CA ASP A 68 -6.88 6.83 18.64
C ASP A 68 -7.96 6.09 19.45
N GLN A 69 -8.79 5.32 18.74
CA GLN A 69 -9.91 4.58 19.31
C GLN A 69 -9.99 3.18 18.70
N TYR A 70 -10.42 2.23 19.54
CA TYR A 70 -10.82 0.93 19.05
C TYR A 70 -12.20 1.04 18.41
N LEU A 71 -12.30 0.62 17.16
CA LEU A 71 -13.57 0.49 16.45
C LEU A 71 -13.80 -1.00 16.14
N ASN A 72 -15.02 -1.47 16.44
CA ASN A 72 -15.47 -2.78 15.97
C ASN A 72 -15.54 -2.74 14.44
N THR A 73 -14.75 -3.58 13.77
CA THR A 73 -14.69 -3.65 12.31
C THR A 73 -15.40 -4.89 11.79
N VAL A 74 -16.09 -4.75 10.66
CA VAL A 74 -16.58 -5.87 9.85
C VAL A 74 -15.54 -6.21 8.76
N PRO A 75 -15.54 -7.43 8.19
CA PRO A 75 -14.65 -7.76 7.08
C PRO A 75 -14.79 -6.77 5.92
N THR A 76 -13.69 -6.13 5.55
CA THR A 76 -13.65 -5.16 4.44
C THR A 76 -13.87 -5.89 3.11
N ILE A 77 -14.92 -5.48 2.37
CA ILE A 77 -15.28 -6.05 1.06
C ILE A 77 -14.48 -5.38 -0.09
N GLY A 78 -13.92 -4.20 0.15
CA GLY A 78 -13.11 -3.45 -0.82
C GLY A 78 -11.87 -2.84 -0.17
N PHE A 79 -11.91 -1.54 0.09
CA PHE A 79 -10.80 -0.80 0.67
C PHE A 79 -11.29 0.37 1.55
N ASN A 80 -10.41 0.83 2.44
CA ASN A 80 -10.52 2.10 3.14
C ASN A 80 -9.28 2.94 2.84
N CYS A 81 -9.40 4.27 2.90
CA CYS A 81 -8.27 5.17 2.67
C CYS A 81 -8.31 6.32 3.67
N GLU A 82 -7.27 6.41 4.50
CA GLU A 82 -7.19 7.44 5.53
C GLU A 82 -5.84 8.15 5.49
N LYS A 83 -5.87 9.45 5.80
CA LYS A 83 -4.66 10.25 6.00
C LYS A 83 -4.31 10.30 7.47
N VAL A 84 -3.16 9.74 7.84
CA VAL A 84 -2.60 9.67 9.20
C VAL A 84 -1.37 10.58 9.28
N LYS A 85 -1.14 11.22 10.41
CA LYS A 85 0.11 11.98 10.66
C LYS A 85 1.02 11.16 11.56
N GLY A 86 2.29 11.00 11.18
CA GLY A 86 3.29 10.43 12.08
C GLY A 86 3.42 11.28 13.35
N SER A 87 3.52 10.62 14.49
CA SER A 87 3.56 11.23 15.82
C SER A 87 4.95 11.13 16.48
N LEU A 88 5.74 10.13 16.10
CA LEU A 88 7.02 9.75 16.69
C LEU A 88 8.20 10.11 15.79
N GLY A 89 9.37 10.31 16.41
CA GLY A 89 10.67 10.35 15.72
C GLY A 89 10.76 11.31 14.53
N ARG A 90 11.37 10.83 13.45
CA ARG A 90 11.58 11.58 12.19
C ARG A 90 10.36 11.57 11.28
N ALA A 91 9.44 10.63 11.50
CA ALA A 91 8.12 10.59 10.87
C ALA A 91 7.20 11.68 11.41
N LYS A 92 7.50 12.28 12.57
CA LYS A 92 6.64 13.30 13.20
C LYS A 92 6.29 14.43 12.23
N GLY A 93 4.99 14.65 12.05
CA GLY A 93 4.45 15.67 11.13
C GLY A 93 4.38 15.25 9.67
N THR A 94 4.99 14.11 9.29
CA THR A 94 4.84 13.52 7.96
C THR A 94 3.42 12.97 7.79
N SER A 95 2.83 13.19 6.63
CA SER A 95 1.54 12.61 6.30
C SER A 95 1.71 11.26 5.63
N PHE A 96 0.90 10.28 6.02
CA PHE A 96 0.78 8.96 5.40
C PHE A 96 -0.63 8.83 4.84
N LEU A 97 -0.76 8.59 3.55
CA LEU A 97 -2.03 8.20 2.93
C LEU A 97 -2.04 6.68 2.87
N ILE A 98 -2.85 6.04 3.73
CA ILE A 98 -2.82 4.60 3.94
C ILE A 98 -4.07 3.97 3.33
N TRP A 99 -3.85 3.04 2.40
CA TRP A 99 -4.89 2.21 1.79
C TRP A 99 -4.96 0.87 2.53
N ASP A 100 -6.04 0.64 3.28
CA ASP A 100 -6.37 -0.68 3.85
C ASP A 100 -7.18 -1.46 2.82
N VAL A 101 -6.67 -2.60 2.36
CA VAL A 101 -7.31 -3.43 1.34
C VAL A 101 -7.79 -4.73 1.96
N GLY A 102 -9.02 -5.15 1.64
CA GLY A 102 -9.58 -6.38 2.19
C GLY A 102 -8.71 -7.62 1.92
N GLY A 103 -8.66 -8.51 2.92
CA GLY A 103 -7.75 -9.67 2.94
C GLY A 103 -8.37 -11.01 2.62
N GLN A 104 -9.68 -11.04 2.32
CA GLN A 104 -10.38 -12.30 1.99
C GLN A 104 -9.84 -12.84 0.66
N GLU A 105 -9.64 -14.15 0.56
CA GLU A 105 -9.03 -14.80 -0.62
C GLU A 105 -9.60 -14.30 -1.95
N LYS A 106 -10.93 -14.21 -2.05
CA LYS A 106 -11.65 -13.79 -3.27
C LYS A 106 -11.30 -12.37 -3.76
N ILE A 107 -10.82 -11.49 -2.88
CA ILE A 107 -10.53 -10.09 -3.20
C ILE A 107 -9.02 -9.77 -3.21
N ARG A 108 -8.15 -10.71 -2.80
CA ARG A 108 -6.68 -10.54 -2.88
C ARG A 108 -6.15 -10.22 -4.28
N PRO A 109 -6.78 -10.63 -5.40
CA PRO A 109 -6.36 -10.17 -6.73
C PRO A 109 -6.32 -8.64 -6.88
N LEU A 110 -7.10 -7.90 -6.08
CA LEU A 110 -7.09 -6.43 -6.09
C LEU A 110 -5.80 -5.84 -5.53
N TRP A 111 -5.04 -6.56 -4.70
CA TRP A 111 -3.82 -6.04 -4.07
C TRP A 111 -2.82 -5.47 -5.07
N ARG A 112 -2.68 -6.12 -6.23
CA ARG A 112 -1.81 -5.66 -7.32
C ARG A 112 -2.15 -4.26 -7.83
N SER A 113 -3.42 -3.87 -7.79
CA SER A 113 -3.84 -2.53 -8.21
C SER A 113 -3.45 -1.47 -7.18
N TYR A 114 -3.47 -1.82 -5.88
CA TYR A 114 -3.19 -0.89 -4.79
C TYR A 114 -1.70 -0.77 -4.43
N THR A 115 -0.86 -1.73 -4.80
CA THR A 115 0.58 -1.64 -4.54
C THR A 115 1.32 -0.77 -5.57
N ARG A 116 0.69 -0.47 -6.72
CA ARG A 116 1.28 0.37 -7.77
C ARG A 116 1.65 1.75 -7.24
N CYS A 117 2.90 2.15 -7.48
CA CYS A 117 3.44 3.46 -7.10
C CYS A 117 3.34 3.77 -5.59
N THR A 118 3.26 2.75 -4.74
CA THR A 118 3.33 2.93 -3.29
C THR A 118 4.76 3.23 -2.85
N ASP A 119 4.90 4.05 -1.82
CA ASP A 119 6.18 4.32 -1.17
C ASP A 119 6.58 3.18 -0.24
N GLY A 120 5.62 2.46 0.34
CA GLY A 120 5.86 1.33 1.24
C GLY A 120 4.66 0.42 1.42
N ILE A 121 4.93 -0.84 1.78
CA ILE A 121 3.92 -1.86 2.08
C ILE A 121 3.97 -2.16 3.57
N VAL A 122 2.82 -2.14 4.24
CA VAL A 122 2.63 -2.73 5.57
C VAL A 122 1.92 -4.06 5.40
N PHE A 123 2.56 -5.16 5.81
CA PHE A 123 1.97 -6.49 5.76
C PHE A 123 1.60 -6.93 7.17
N VAL A 124 0.31 -6.96 7.48
CA VAL A 124 -0.21 -7.27 8.82
C VAL A 124 -0.43 -8.77 8.97
N VAL A 125 0.10 -9.32 10.05
CA VAL A 125 0.04 -10.74 10.38
C VAL A 125 -0.64 -10.92 11.73
N ASP A 126 -1.56 -11.89 11.81
CA ASP A 126 -2.10 -12.35 13.07
C ASP A 126 -1.07 -13.26 13.76
N SER A 127 -0.51 -12.81 14.88
CA SER A 127 0.57 -13.53 15.57
C SER A 127 0.09 -14.80 16.28
N VAL A 128 -1.21 -15.06 16.36
CA VAL A 128 -1.79 -16.25 17.00
C VAL A 128 -2.14 -17.33 15.97
N ASP A 129 -2.41 -16.93 14.72
CA ASP A 129 -2.94 -17.79 13.67
C ASP A 129 -1.83 -18.55 12.91
N MET A 130 -1.23 -19.52 13.61
CA MET A 130 -0.13 -20.34 13.09
C MET A 130 -0.52 -21.14 11.84
N GLU A 131 -1.76 -21.59 11.76
CA GLU A 131 -2.25 -22.42 10.65
C GLU A 131 -2.21 -21.65 9.33
N ARG A 132 -2.44 -20.32 9.38
CA ARG A 132 -2.44 -19.46 8.19
C ARG A 132 -1.14 -18.68 7.97
N LEU A 133 -0.10 -18.86 8.79
CA LEU A 133 1.19 -18.18 8.56
C LEU A 133 1.84 -18.59 7.23
N GLU A 134 1.71 -19.84 6.81
CA GLU A 134 2.25 -20.29 5.52
C GLU A 134 1.48 -19.68 4.33
N GLU A 135 0.16 -19.51 4.47
CA GLU A 135 -0.65 -18.77 3.50
C GLU A 135 -0.22 -17.30 3.44
N ALA A 136 0.02 -16.69 4.61
CA ALA A 136 0.53 -15.32 4.72
C ALA A 136 1.91 -15.16 4.06
N LYS A 137 2.82 -16.14 4.25
CA LYS A 137 4.10 -16.22 3.55
C LYS A 137 3.89 -16.22 2.04
N CYS A 138 3.07 -17.13 1.53
CA CYS A 138 2.83 -17.27 0.10
C CYS A 138 2.35 -15.94 -0.53
N GLU A 139 1.37 -15.28 0.10
CA GLU A 139 0.82 -14.02 -0.41
C GLU A 139 1.79 -12.84 -0.25
N LEU A 140 2.57 -12.78 0.83
CA LEU A 140 3.65 -11.80 1.01
C LEU A 140 4.69 -11.92 -0.11
N HIS A 141 5.24 -13.13 -0.34
CA HIS A 141 6.27 -13.37 -1.36
C HIS A 141 5.75 -13.09 -2.77
N LYS A 142 4.53 -13.55 -3.06
CA LYS A 142 3.85 -13.28 -4.33
C LYS A 142 3.69 -11.79 -4.59
N THR A 143 3.30 -11.02 -3.57
CA THR A 143 3.14 -9.57 -3.66
C THR A 143 4.49 -8.86 -3.80
N ALA A 144 5.48 -9.20 -2.98
CA ALA A 144 6.79 -8.57 -3.00
C ALA A 144 7.51 -8.76 -4.35
N ARG A 145 7.39 -9.94 -4.94
CA ARG A 145 8.06 -10.30 -6.21
C ARG A 145 7.38 -9.73 -7.46
N LEU A 146 6.26 -9.01 -7.33
CA LEU A 146 5.66 -8.32 -8.47
C LEU A 146 6.64 -7.29 -9.05
N PRO A 147 6.75 -7.17 -10.39
CA PRO A 147 7.64 -6.19 -11.02
C PRO A 147 7.39 -4.75 -10.55
N GLU A 148 6.13 -4.41 -10.26
CA GLU A 148 5.72 -3.09 -9.78
C GLU A 148 6.16 -2.79 -8.34
N ASN A 149 6.49 -3.82 -7.56
CA ASN A 149 6.82 -3.73 -6.14
C ASN A 149 8.31 -3.87 -5.86
N GLN A 150 9.14 -4.06 -6.88
CA GLN A 150 10.59 -4.14 -6.72
C GLN A 150 11.11 -2.91 -5.97
N GLN A 151 11.97 -3.13 -4.98
CA GLN A 151 12.56 -2.07 -4.14
C GLN A 151 11.56 -1.31 -3.27
N VAL A 152 10.27 -1.65 -3.26
CA VAL A 152 9.33 -1.08 -2.29
C VAL A 152 9.65 -1.67 -0.92
N PRO A 153 9.91 -0.83 0.12
CA PRO A 153 10.15 -1.33 1.45
C PRO A 153 8.92 -1.99 2.07
N ILE A 154 9.14 -3.01 2.89
CA ILE A 154 8.09 -3.84 3.49
C ILE A 154 8.24 -3.81 5.01
N LEU A 155 7.22 -3.34 5.72
CA LEU A 155 7.12 -3.50 7.17
C LEU A 155 6.12 -4.62 7.48
N VAL A 156 6.56 -5.64 8.19
CA VAL A 156 5.65 -6.66 8.75
C VAL A 156 5.16 -6.16 10.09
N LEU A 157 3.84 -6.08 10.26
CA LEU A 157 3.22 -5.78 11.54
C LEU A 157 2.79 -7.10 12.19
N ALA A 158 3.56 -7.57 13.16
CA ALA A 158 3.25 -8.76 13.96
C ALA A 158 2.18 -8.37 14.99
N ASN A 159 0.92 -8.46 14.59
CA ASN A 159 -0.22 -7.92 15.32
C ASN A 159 -0.82 -8.93 16.31
N LYS A 160 -1.61 -8.43 17.25
CA LYS A 160 -2.31 -9.19 18.32
C LYS A 160 -1.37 -9.77 19.37
N GLN A 161 -0.30 -9.04 19.69
CA GLN A 161 0.67 -9.42 20.72
C GLN A 161 0.09 -9.43 22.15
N ASP A 162 -1.13 -8.91 22.33
CA ASP A 162 -1.89 -8.97 23.58
C ASP A 162 -2.49 -10.36 23.88
N LEU A 163 -2.63 -11.21 22.86
CA LEU A 163 -3.34 -12.48 23.00
C LEU A 163 -2.43 -13.61 23.50
N PRO A 164 -2.97 -14.53 24.33
CA PRO A 164 -2.23 -15.71 24.73
C PRO A 164 -1.89 -16.58 23.51
N GLY A 165 -0.63 -17.00 23.42
CA GLY A 165 -0.13 -17.77 22.28
C GLY A 165 0.32 -16.92 21.09
N ALA A 166 0.32 -15.59 21.21
CA ALA A 166 0.96 -14.73 20.23
C ALA A 166 2.45 -15.07 20.11
N ARG A 167 2.90 -15.20 18.86
CA ARG A 167 4.27 -15.56 18.53
C ARG A 167 5.20 -14.38 18.64
N ASP A 168 6.41 -14.67 19.08
CA ASP A 168 7.50 -13.71 19.06
C ASP A 168 7.77 -13.25 17.61
N PRO A 169 8.05 -11.95 17.38
CA PRO A 169 8.32 -11.44 16.03
C PRO A 169 9.42 -12.20 15.29
N GLN A 170 10.43 -12.74 15.98
CA GLN A 170 11.52 -13.48 15.36
C GLN A 170 11.07 -14.86 14.85
N GLU A 171 10.10 -15.49 15.52
CA GLU A 171 9.44 -16.70 15.01
C GLU A 171 8.64 -16.39 13.74
N ILE A 172 7.89 -15.29 13.74
CA ILE A 172 7.12 -14.84 12.57
C ILE A 172 8.05 -14.52 11.40
N GLU A 173 9.16 -13.82 11.65
CA GLU A 173 10.19 -13.53 10.64
C GLU A 173 10.70 -14.81 9.97
N THR A 174 11.00 -15.82 10.78
CA THR A 174 11.51 -17.12 10.33
C THR A 174 10.47 -17.84 9.47
N VAL A 175 9.22 -17.92 9.94
CA VAL A 175 8.15 -18.61 9.20
C VAL A 175 7.83 -17.90 7.90
N LEU A 176 7.70 -16.56 7.91
CA LEU A 176 7.46 -15.78 6.70
C LEU A 176 8.62 -15.83 5.71
N GLY A 177 9.82 -16.26 6.13
CA GLY A 177 11.00 -16.31 5.27
C GLY A 177 11.30 -14.97 4.62
N ILE A 178 11.07 -13.85 5.33
CA ILE A 178 11.19 -12.52 4.73
C ILE A 178 12.64 -12.21 4.30
N ALA A 179 13.62 -12.80 4.98
CA ALA A 179 15.03 -12.75 4.59
C ALA A 179 15.29 -13.37 3.20
N GLU A 180 14.45 -14.31 2.73
CA GLU A 180 14.55 -14.93 1.39
C GLU A 180 14.18 -13.94 0.26
N LEU A 181 13.63 -12.75 0.58
CA LEU A 181 13.47 -11.65 -0.38
C LEU A 181 14.81 -10.98 -0.73
N GLY A 182 15.88 -11.31 -0.01
CA GLY A 182 17.24 -10.85 -0.24
C GLY A 182 17.39 -9.33 -0.10
N THR A 183 18.37 -8.76 -0.78
CA THR A 183 18.67 -7.33 -0.73
C THR A 183 17.74 -6.48 -1.61
N THR A 184 16.76 -7.10 -2.27
CA THR A 184 15.83 -6.40 -3.17
C THR A 184 14.90 -5.49 -2.41
N HIS A 185 14.46 -5.91 -1.22
CA HIS A 185 13.56 -5.15 -0.36
C HIS A 185 14.27 -4.81 0.95
N LEU A 186 14.16 -3.54 1.36
CA LEU A 186 14.39 -3.20 2.75
C LEU A 186 13.16 -3.64 3.55
N TRP A 187 13.37 -4.25 4.70
CA TRP A 187 12.27 -4.73 5.54
C TRP A 187 12.54 -4.55 7.02
N TYR A 188 11.46 -4.61 7.81
CA TYR A 188 11.49 -4.60 9.27
C TYR A 188 10.24 -5.32 9.80
N ILE A 189 10.34 -5.93 10.98
CA ILE A 189 9.19 -6.50 11.69
C ILE A 189 8.93 -5.74 12.98
N GLN A 190 7.68 -5.28 13.15
CA GLN A 190 7.25 -4.50 14.30
C GLN A 190 6.19 -5.28 15.08
N PRO A 191 6.45 -5.67 16.35
CA PRO A 191 5.39 -6.16 17.23
C PRO A 191 4.37 -5.05 17.47
N ALA A 192 3.09 -5.42 17.46
CA ALA A 192 2.01 -4.47 17.69
C ALA A 192 0.75 -5.10 18.28
N CYS A 193 -0.07 -4.24 18.86
CA CYS A 193 -1.43 -4.55 19.25
C CYS A 193 -2.37 -3.48 18.70
N ALA A 194 -3.08 -3.80 17.62
CA ALA A 194 -3.99 -2.85 16.96
C ALA A 194 -5.13 -2.38 17.89
N ILE A 195 -5.54 -3.21 18.86
CA ILE A 195 -6.62 -2.84 19.78
C ILE A 195 -6.18 -1.89 20.88
N THR A 196 -4.90 -1.89 21.30
CA THR A 196 -4.38 -0.93 22.30
C THR A 196 -3.70 0.26 21.64
N GLY A 197 -3.13 0.07 20.45
CA GLY A 197 -2.30 1.06 19.74
C GLY A 197 -0.80 0.86 19.93
N GLU A 198 -0.38 -0.04 20.83
CA GLU A 198 1.03 -0.33 21.07
C GLU A 198 1.73 -0.79 19.79
N GLY A 199 2.91 -0.21 19.51
CA GLY A 199 3.75 -0.55 18.37
C GLY A 199 3.35 0.10 17.03
N LEU A 200 2.20 0.78 16.94
CA LEU A 200 1.73 1.34 15.67
C LEU A 200 2.47 2.63 15.26
N ASP A 201 2.77 3.51 16.21
CA ASP A 201 3.54 4.72 15.93
C ASP A 201 5.00 4.39 15.60
N GLU A 202 5.58 3.40 16.30
CA GLU A 202 6.88 2.83 15.98
C GLU A 202 6.89 2.19 14.59
N ALA A 203 5.80 1.52 14.19
CA ALA A 203 5.67 0.99 12.83
C ALA A 203 5.77 2.12 11.78
N LEU A 204 5.09 3.25 11.98
CA LEU A 204 5.16 4.37 11.04
C LEU A 204 6.54 5.03 11.01
N GLU A 205 7.22 5.15 12.15
CA GLU A 205 8.60 5.64 12.22
C GLU A 205 9.57 4.72 11.47
N ASN A 206 9.50 3.41 11.72
CA ASN A 206 10.35 2.43 11.06
C ASN A 206 10.09 2.39 9.56
N LEU A 207 8.82 2.43 9.13
CA LEU A 207 8.46 2.50 7.72
C LEU A 207 8.99 3.78 7.06
N TYR A 208 8.88 4.94 7.74
CA TYR A 208 9.44 6.20 7.27
C TYR A 208 10.95 6.08 7.02
N GLU A 209 11.70 5.52 7.96
CA GLU A 209 13.15 5.35 7.82
C GLU A 209 13.50 4.40 6.67
N LEU A 210 12.78 3.28 6.51
CA LEU A 210 12.96 2.36 5.40
C LEU A 210 12.74 3.07 4.04
N ILE A 211 11.67 3.84 3.91
CA ILE A 211 11.35 4.60 2.69
C ILE A 211 12.45 5.62 2.37
N HIS A 212 12.91 6.37 3.35
CA HIS A 212 13.95 7.38 3.15
C HIS A 212 15.30 6.73 2.83
N LYS A 213 15.63 5.61 3.46
CA LYS A 213 16.83 4.82 3.14
C LYS A 213 16.78 4.32 1.70
N GLN A 214 15.66 3.75 1.26
CA GLN A 214 15.49 3.29 -0.11
C GLN A 214 15.65 4.42 -1.13
N ARG A 215 14.99 5.56 -0.90
CA ARG A 215 15.10 6.74 -1.78
C ARG A 215 16.55 7.25 -1.90
N ARG A 216 17.36 7.16 -0.83
CA ARG A 216 18.80 7.49 -0.87
C ARG A 216 19.58 6.49 -1.74
N LEU A 217 19.34 5.19 -1.56
CA LEU A 217 19.99 4.13 -2.35
C LEU A 217 19.70 4.27 -3.85
N SER A 218 18.43 4.50 -4.22
CA SER A 218 18.02 4.68 -5.62
C SER A 218 18.66 5.92 -6.27
N LYS A 219 18.88 7.01 -5.51
CA LYS A 219 19.61 8.20 -6.01
C LYS A 219 21.10 7.92 -6.24
N THR A 220 21.74 7.20 -5.34
CA THR A 220 23.16 6.83 -5.46
C THR A 220 23.39 5.92 -6.66
N ASN A 221 22.51 4.93 -6.88
CA ASN A 221 22.61 4.04 -8.03
C ASN A 221 22.47 4.79 -9.36
N LYS A 222 21.51 5.73 -9.48
CA LYS A 222 21.34 6.57 -10.67
C LYS A 222 22.54 7.47 -10.99
N LYS A 223 23.33 7.85 -9.98
CA LYS A 223 24.57 8.64 -10.16
C LYS A 223 25.76 7.80 -10.63
N ARG A 224 25.77 6.49 -10.35
CA ARG A 224 26.85 5.58 -10.73
C ARG A 224 26.67 5.00 -12.13
N THR A 225 25.43 4.97 -12.64
CA THR A 225 25.10 4.51 -14.00
C THR A 225 25.05 5.64 -15.04
N ARG A 226 25.35 6.88 -14.64
CA ARG A 226 25.56 8.04 -15.52
C ARG A 226 27.04 8.38 -15.54
#